data_AF-A0A212I530-F1
#
_entry.id   AF-A0A212I530-F1
#
_cell.length_a   1.000
_cell.length_b   1.000
_cell.length_c   1.000
_cell.angle_alpha   90.00
_cell.angle_beta   90.00
_cell.angle_gamma   90.00
#
_symmetry.space_group_name_H-M   'P 1'
#
loop_
_entity.id
_entity.type
_entity.pdbx_description
1 polymer ?
#
loop_
_entity_poly.entity_id
_entity_poly.type
_entity_poly.pdbx_seq_one_letter_code
_entity_poly.pdbx_strand_id
1 'polypeptide(L)'
;MSYEPYVYQQQTQVSREELARTRQTIHEFELHLSRLDQQVRMMQTALNSQDDVQRYSNLVFELNRGRAELQRHITTYNEMIRLANVTHTSRLSEQAKREIYHLYHARRYTQDQLALQYGIQQSTVSKIVNGSAPPQPS
;
A
#
# COMPACT_ATOMS: atom_id res chain seq x y z
N MET A 1 -41.34 -31.57 4.63
CA MET A 1 -40.84 -30.21 4.35
C MET A 1 -39.41 -30.13 4.88
N SER A 2 -38.44 -30.35 4.00
CA SER A 2 -37.02 -30.27 4.29
C SER A 2 -36.60 -28.80 4.25
N TYR A 3 -36.13 -28.28 5.38
CA TYR A 3 -35.49 -26.96 5.44
C TYR A 3 -34.05 -27.13 4.96
N GLU A 4 -33.73 -26.62 3.77
CA GLU A 4 -32.34 -26.40 3.39
C GLU A 4 -31.83 -25.13 4.10
N PRO A 5 -30.69 -25.20 4.81
CA PRO A 5 -30.07 -24.00 5.34
C PRO A 5 -29.51 -23.17 4.19
N TYR A 6 -29.97 -21.92 4.06
CA TYR A 6 -29.32 -20.92 3.23
C TYR A 6 -27.92 -20.65 3.78
N VAL A 7 -26.92 -21.36 3.25
CA VAL A 7 -25.52 -21.02 3.48
C VAL A 7 -25.19 -19.82 2.59
N TYR A 8 -25.50 -18.61 3.06
CA TYR A 8 -24.87 -17.40 2.54
C TYR A 8 -23.40 -17.40 3.00
N GLN A 9 -22.56 -18.20 2.34
CA GLN A 9 -21.12 -17.95 2.32
C GLN A 9 -20.89 -16.76 1.39
N GLN A 10 -21.03 -15.53 1.91
CA GLN A 10 -20.30 -14.41 1.33
C GLN A 10 -18.82 -14.71 1.58
N GLN A 11 -18.19 -15.45 0.67
CA GLN A 11 -16.73 -15.39 0.52
C GLN A 11 -16.44 -13.91 0.23
N THR A 12 -15.88 -13.20 1.20
CA THR A 12 -15.40 -11.84 1.01
C THR A 12 -14.27 -11.91 -0.01
N GLN A 13 -14.61 -11.80 -1.29
CA GLN A 13 -13.63 -11.76 -2.36
C GLN A 13 -12.84 -10.47 -2.18
N VAL A 14 -11.58 -10.61 -1.79
CA VAL A 14 -10.67 -9.47 -1.67
C VAL A 14 -10.55 -8.80 -3.04
N SER A 15 -10.90 -7.51 -3.11
CA SER A 15 -10.86 -6.73 -4.34
C SER A 15 -9.44 -6.30 -4.71
N ARG A 16 -9.22 -5.98 -6.00
CA ARG A 16 -7.93 -5.47 -6.49
C ARG A 16 -7.58 -4.14 -5.84
N GLU A 17 -8.59 -3.31 -5.57
CA GLU A 17 -8.48 -2.02 -4.94
C GLU A 17 -8.03 -2.14 -3.48
N GLU A 18 -8.54 -3.14 -2.75
CA GLU A 18 -8.06 -3.43 -1.40
C GLU A 18 -6.61 -3.90 -1.41
N LEU A 19 -6.22 -4.78 -2.35
CA LEU A 19 -4.82 -5.17 -2.53
C LEU A 19 -3.94 -3.96 -2.86
N ALA A 20 -4.38 -3.09 -3.77
CA ALA A 20 -3.65 -1.90 -4.19
C ALA A 20 -3.47 -0.91 -3.03
N ARG A 21 -4.51 -0.71 -2.20
CA ARG A 21 -4.43 0.14 -1.00
C ARG A 21 -3.50 -0.45 0.06
N THR A 22 -3.61 -1.75 0.35
CA THR A 22 -2.70 -2.40 1.31
C THR A 22 -1.25 -2.31 0.84
N ARG A 23 -1.00 -2.51 -0.46
CA ARG A 23 0.33 -2.33 -1.05
C ARG A 23 0.83 -0.89 -0.98
N GLN A 24 -0.07 0.09 -1.13
CA GLN A 24 0.25 1.50 -0.93
C GLN A 24 0.73 1.76 0.50
N THR A 25 -0.03 1.27 1.49
CA THR A 25 0.32 1.42 2.90
C THR A 25 1.68 0.80 3.21
N ILE A 26 1.98 -0.39 2.66
CA ILE A 26 3.31 -1.03 2.78
C ILE A 26 4.39 -0.09 2.24
N HIS A 27 4.21 0.47 1.04
CA HIS A 27 5.20 1.36 0.43
C HIS A 27 5.43 2.64 1.25
N GLU A 28 4.36 3.22 1.80
CA GLU A 28 4.45 4.40 2.66
C GLU A 28 5.21 4.10 3.96
N PHE A 29 4.99 2.92 4.56
CA PHE A 29 5.77 2.45 5.70
C PHE A 29 7.25 2.25 5.35
N GLU A 30 7.57 1.62 4.22
CA GLU A 30 8.95 1.44 3.77
C GLU A 30 9.68 2.79 3.63
N LEU A 31 9.03 3.77 3.01
CA LEU A 31 9.60 5.11 2.84
C LEU A 31 9.80 5.81 4.19
N HIS A 32 8.83 5.72 5.09
CA HIS A 32 8.93 6.28 6.42
C HIS A 32 10.06 5.63 7.23
N LEU A 33 10.16 4.30 7.22
CA LEU A 33 11.23 3.58 7.91
C LEU A 33 12.61 3.87 7.32
N SER A 34 12.71 4.05 6.01
CA SER A 34 13.97 4.49 5.38
C SER A 34 14.43 5.85 5.91
N ARG A 35 13.50 6.79 6.12
CA ARG A 35 13.82 8.12 6.68
C ARG A 35 14.21 8.02 8.15
N LEU A 36 13.50 7.21 8.93
CA LEU A 36 13.84 6.97 10.33
C LEU A 36 15.21 6.29 10.48
N ASP A 37 15.52 5.29 9.66
CA ASP A 37 16.82 4.62 9.65
C ASP A 37 17.96 5.60 9.34
N GLN A 38 17.77 6.50 8.37
CA GLN A 38 18.72 7.58 8.10
C GLN A 38 18.90 8.52 9.29
N GLN A 39 17.81 8.93 9.96
CA GLN A 39 17.89 9.78 11.15
C GLN A 39 18.62 9.11 12.31
N VAL A 40 18.35 7.82 12.56
CA VAL A 40 19.04 7.02 13.58
C VAL A 40 20.55 6.98 13.29
N ARG A 41 20.95 6.72 12.04
CA ARG A 41 22.37 6.70 11.65
C ARG A 41 23.06 8.04 11.85
N MET A 42 22.41 9.13 11.46
CA MET A 42 22.96 10.48 11.66
C MET A 42 23.12 10.81 13.14
N MET A 43 22.11 10.49 13.97
CA MET A 43 22.17 10.73 15.41
C MET A 43 23.23 9.88 16.10
N GLN A 44 23.40 8.62 15.69
CA GLN A 44 24.42 7.72 16.26
C GLN A 44 25.83 8.33 16.18
N THR A 45 26.12 9.06 15.10
CA THR A 45 27.44 9.71 14.90
C THR A 45 27.62 11.03 15.64
N ALA A 46 26.58 11.57 16.28
CA ALA A 46 26.56 12.90 16.87
C ALA A 46 26.05 12.95 18.32
N LEU A 47 26.14 11.84 19.06
CA LEU A 47 25.68 11.76 20.45
C LEU A 47 26.62 12.50 21.40
N ASN A 48 26.26 13.73 21.78
CA ASN A 48 27.10 14.60 22.62
C ASN A 48 26.44 15.01 23.94
N SER A 49 25.13 14.76 24.09
CA SER A 49 24.38 15.12 25.29
C SER A 49 23.42 14.02 25.73
N GLN A 50 22.96 14.09 26.98
CA GLN A 50 21.93 13.17 27.51
C GLN A 50 20.61 13.30 26.73
N ASP A 51 20.26 14.49 26.26
CA ASP A 51 19.10 14.72 25.40
C ASP A 51 19.24 14.02 24.05
N ASP A 52 20.44 14.01 23.46
CA ASP A 52 20.71 13.29 22.20
C ASP A 52 20.54 11.79 22.39
N VAL A 53 21.01 11.25 23.52
CA VAL A 53 20.83 9.82 23.87
C VAL A 53 19.35 9.47 24.00
N GLN A 54 18.56 10.32 24.65
CA GLN A 54 17.12 10.10 24.79
C GLN A 54 16.40 10.15 23.44
N ARG A 55 16.71 11.14 22.60
CA ARG A 55 16.15 11.27 21.24
C ARG A 55 16.52 10.08 20.36
N TYR A 56 17.78 9.65 20.40
CA TYR A 56 18.24 8.46 19.69
C TYR A 56 17.48 7.20 20.14
N SER A 57 17.32 7.01 21.45
CA SER A 57 16.57 5.88 22.02
C SER A 57 15.12 5.87 21.53
N ASN A 58 14.45 7.03 21.52
CA ASN A 58 13.09 7.18 21.02
C ASN A 58 12.98 6.83 19.52
N LEU A 59 13.92 7.30 18.70
CA LEU A 59 13.96 7.00 17.26
C LEU A 59 14.19 5.51 16.99
N VAL A 60 15.08 4.86 17.75
CA VAL A 60 15.33 3.42 17.65
C VAL A 60 14.07 2.63 18.04
N PHE A 61 13.38 3.04 19.10
CA PHE A 61 12.11 2.43 19.51
C PHE A 61 11.04 2.58 18.43
N GLU A 62 10.87 3.78 17.87
CA GLU A 62 9.93 4.04 16.79
C GLU A 62 10.25 3.22 15.53
N LEU A 63 11.52 3.15 15.14
CA LEU A 63 11.98 2.33 14.01
C LEU A 63 11.65 0.86 14.21
N ASN A 64 11.89 0.31 15.40
CA ASN A 64 11.58 -1.10 15.71
C ASN A 64 10.07 -1.37 15.70
N ARG A 65 9.27 -0.46 16.29
CA ARG A 65 7.81 -0.54 16.25
C ARG A 65 7.30 -0.50 14.81
N GLY A 66 7.79 0.43 14.01
CA GLY A 66 7.39 0.57 12.62
C GLY A 66 7.78 -0.63 11.76
N ARG A 67 8.95 -1.25 11.99
CA ARG A 67 9.33 -2.53 11.35
C ARG A 67 8.36 -3.66 11.68
N ALA A 68 7.91 -3.74 12.95
CA ALA A 68 6.93 -4.73 13.35
C ALA A 68 5.56 -4.51 12.69
N GLU A 69 5.10 -3.26 12.59
CA GLU A 69 3.86 -2.93 11.87
C GLU A 69 3.96 -3.24 10.38
N LEU A 70 5.07 -2.87 9.72
CA LEU A 70 5.33 -3.21 8.32
C LEU A 70 5.23 -4.72 8.08
N GLN A 71 5.84 -5.52 8.95
CA GLN A 71 5.79 -6.98 8.84
C GLN A 71 4.34 -7.52 8.95
N ARG A 72 3.51 -6.92 9.82
CA ARG A 72 2.09 -7.28 9.91
C ARG A 72 1.35 -6.94 8.61
N HIS A 73 1.56 -5.74 8.06
CA HIS A 73 0.93 -5.34 6.80
C HIS A 73 1.35 -6.24 5.63
N ILE A 74 2.63 -6.63 5.55
CA ILE A 74 3.13 -7.58 4.55
C ILE A 74 2.45 -8.95 4.72
N THR A 75 2.33 -9.43 5.96
CA THR A 75 1.65 -10.70 6.26
C THR A 75 0.18 -10.66 5.83
N THR A 76 -0.53 -9.60 6.19
CA THR A 76 -1.93 -9.37 5.78
C THR A 76 -2.05 -9.31 4.25
N TYR A 77 -1.15 -8.61 3.57
CA TYR A 77 -1.16 -8.51 2.11
C TYR A 77 -0.98 -9.87 1.42
N ASN A 78 -0.04 -10.69 1.92
CA ASN A 78 0.19 -12.03 1.39
C ASN A 78 -1.03 -12.95 1.61
N GLU A 79 -1.68 -12.84 2.77
CA GLU A 79 -2.92 -13.56 3.05
C GLU A 79 -4.06 -13.10 2.13
N MET A 80 -4.20 -11.79 1.93
CA MET A 80 -5.16 -11.20 1.00
C MET A 80 -4.94 -11.71 -0.44
N ILE A 81 -3.69 -11.80 -0.92
CA ILE A 81 -3.37 -12.38 -2.23
C ILE A 81 -3.80 -13.85 -2.29
N ARG A 82 -3.51 -14.63 -1.25
CA ARG A 82 -3.86 -16.05 -1.19
C ARG A 82 -5.37 -16.27 -1.28
N LEU A 83 -6.14 -15.47 -0.53
CA LEU A 83 -7.60 -15.54 -0.49
C LEU A 83 -8.27 -14.99 -1.74
N ALA A 84 -7.67 -13.99 -2.39
CA ALA A 84 -8.22 -13.35 -3.59
C ALA A 84 -8.32 -14.29 -4.80
N ASN A 85 -7.73 -15.49 -4.76
CA ASN A 85 -7.70 -16.48 -5.83
C ASN A 85 -7.52 -15.79 -7.19
N VAL A 86 -6.44 -15.00 -7.32
CA VAL A 86 -6.28 -13.89 -8.27
C VAL A 86 -6.31 -14.37 -9.74
N THR A 87 -7.48 -14.74 -10.24
CA THR A 87 -7.82 -14.56 -11.64
C THR A 87 -7.94 -13.06 -11.83
N HIS A 88 -6.88 -12.44 -12.33
CA HIS A 88 -6.90 -11.05 -12.75
C HIS A 88 -8.07 -10.86 -13.71
N THR A 89 -9.20 -10.36 -13.22
CA THR A 89 -10.28 -9.91 -14.09
C THR A 89 -9.66 -8.84 -14.99
N SER A 90 -9.92 -8.97 -16.29
CA SER A 90 -9.27 -8.15 -17.32
C SER A 90 -9.68 -6.67 -17.26
N ARG A 91 -10.65 -6.31 -16.40
CA ARG A 91 -11.24 -4.98 -16.32
C ARG A 91 -11.01 -4.36 -14.95
N LEU A 92 -10.34 -3.20 -14.95
CA LEU A 92 -10.27 -2.29 -13.80
C LEU A 92 -11.63 -1.62 -13.60
N SER A 93 -12.01 -1.41 -12.34
CA SER A 93 -13.15 -0.56 -12.00
C SER A 93 -12.87 0.90 -12.36
N GLU A 94 -13.93 1.70 -12.56
CA GLU A 94 -13.78 3.14 -12.78
C GLU A 94 -13.14 3.85 -11.58
N GLN A 95 -13.42 3.37 -10.36
CA GLN A 95 -12.77 3.87 -9.15
C GLN A 95 -11.24 3.63 -9.22
N ALA A 96 -10.80 2.42 -9.55
CA ALA A 96 -9.37 2.11 -9.66
C ALA A 96 -8.67 2.98 -10.72
N LYS A 97 -9.30 3.18 -11.88
CA LYS A 97 -8.78 4.08 -12.92
C LYS A 97 -8.63 5.50 -12.41
N ARG A 98 -9.63 5.99 -11.67
CA ARG A 98 -9.60 7.33 -11.08
C ARG A 98 -8.50 7.48 -10.04
N GLU A 99 -8.33 6.50 -9.15
CA GLU A 99 -7.24 6.49 -8.18
C GLU A 99 -5.88 6.54 -8.89
N ILE A 100 -5.65 5.66 -9.88
CA ILE A 100 -4.41 5.64 -10.68
C ILE A 100 -4.14 7.01 -11.32
N TYR A 101 -5.15 7.63 -11.93
CA TYR A 101 -5.02 8.95 -12.54
C TYR A 101 -4.55 10.00 -11.53
N HIS A 102 -5.25 10.14 -10.39
CA HIS A 102 -4.91 11.16 -9.41
C HIS A 102 -3.58 10.91 -8.70
N LEU A 103 -3.25 9.64 -8.40
CA LEU A 103 -1.97 9.28 -7.78
C LEU A 103 -0.77 9.63 -8.67
N TYR A 104 -0.89 9.41 -9.98
CA TYR A 104 0.13 9.79 -10.95
C TYR A 104 0.26 11.31 -11.08
N HIS A 105 -0.86 12.02 -11.29
CA HIS A 105 -0.85 13.48 -11.48
C HIS A 105 -0.42 14.25 -10.22
N ALA A 106 -0.63 13.68 -9.04
CA ALA A 106 -0.07 14.19 -7.78
C ALA A 106 1.46 13.97 -7.66
N ARG A 107 2.11 13.36 -8.66
CA ARG A 107 3.54 12.99 -8.68
C ARG A 107 3.97 12.14 -7.49
N ARG A 108 3.04 11.39 -6.90
CA ARG A 108 3.32 10.49 -5.77
C ARG A 108 3.88 9.16 -6.23
N TYR A 109 3.51 8.72 -7.43
CA TYR A 109 3.88 7.44 -7.99
C TYR A 109 4.23 7.56 -9.48
N THR A 110 5.19 6.77 -9.93
CA THR A 110 5.50 6.56 -11.35
C THR A 110 4.51 5.58 -12.00
N GLN A 111 4.48 5.53 -13.34
CA GLN A 111 3.60 4.59 -14.05
C GLN A 111 3.94 3.14 -13.72
N ASP A 112 5.22 2.81 -13.56
CA ASP A 112 5.68 1.47 -13.18
C ASP A 112 5.24 1.07 -11.77
N GLN A 113 5.35 2.00 -10.82
CA GLN A 113 4.88 1.76 -9.44
C GLN A 113 3.38 1.52 -9.39
N LEU A 114 2.58 2.28 -10.13
CA LEU A 114 1.13 2.08 -10.22
C LEU A 114 0.77 0.77 -10.92
N ALA A 115 1.51 0.39 -11.96
CA ALA A 115 1.31 -0.87 -12.67
C ALA A 115 1.50 -2.06 -11.73
N LEU A 116 2.60 -2.04 -10.96
CA LEU A 116 2.86 -3.01 -9.91
C LEU A 116 1.76 -2.97 -8.84
N GLN A 117 1.41 -1.79 -8.32
CA GLN A 117 0.45 -1.62 -7.24
C GLN A 117 -0.92 -2.23 -7.57
N TYR A 118 -1.42 -2.00 -8.78
CA TYR A 118 -2.73 -2.50 -9.24
C TYR A 118 -2.64 -3.86 -9.96
N GLY A 119 -1.46 -4.44 -10.14
CA GLY A 119 -1.28 -5.71 -10.83
C GLY A 119 -1.73 -5.63 -12.30
N ILE A 120 -1.36 -4.57 -13.00
CA ILE A 120 -1.67 -4.29 -14.41
C ILE A 120 -0.41 -3.95 -15.19
N GLN A 121 -0.52 -3.89 -16.53
CA GLN A 121 0.61 -3.48 -17.36
C GLN A 121 0.82 -1.96 -17.31
N GLN A 122 2.08 -1.52 -17.42
CA GLN A 122 2.44 -0.10 -17.51
C GLN A 122 1.73 0.59 -18.68
N SER A 123 1.54 -0.11 -19.81
CA SER A 123 0.79 0.39 -20.96
C SER A 123 -0.67 0.71 -20.62
N THR A 124 -1.29 -0.05 -19.70
CA THR A 124 -2.64 0.23 -19.19
C THR A 124 -2.65 1.50 -18.34
N VAL A 125 -1.64 1.69 -17.47
CA VAL A 125 -1.48 2.92 -16.69
C VAL A 125 -1.31 4.11 -17.61
N SER A 126 -0.45 4.01 -18.63
CA SER A 126 -0.20 5.06 -19.62
C SER A 126 -1.51 5.52 -20.29
N LYS A 127 -2.37 4.59 -20.70
CA LYS A 127 -3.69 4.90 -21.27
C LYS A 127 -4.61 5.64 -20.30
N ILE A 128 -4.54 5.30 -19.00
CA ILE A 128 -5.35 5.96 -17.97
C ILE A 128 -4.86 7.37 -17.72
N VAL A 129 -3.55 7.55 -17.49
CA VAL A 129 -2.99 8.84 -17.06
C VAL A 129 -2.92 9.88 -18.17
N ASN A 130 -2.79 9.43 -19.43
CA ASN A 130 -2.81 10.29 -20.62
C ASN A 130 -4.22 10.44 -21.22
N GLY A 131 -5.22 9.75 -20.66
CA GLY A 131 -6.62 9.84 -21.08
C GLY A 131 -7.33 11.07 -20.52
N SER A 132 -8.64 11.16 -20.77
CA SER A 132 -9.48 12.22 -20.21
C SER A 132 -9.51 12.15 -18.68
N ALA A 133 -9.49 13.32 -18.04
CA ALA A 133 -9.59 13.40 -16.58
C ALA A 133 -10.89 12.75 -16.11
N PRO A 134 -10.84 11.82 -15.14
CA PRO A 134 -12.02 11.21 -14.57
C PRO A 134 -12.86 12.25 -13.81
N PRO A 135 -14.20 12.11 -13.77
CA PRO A 135 -15.06 13.04 -13.07
C PRO A 135 -14.71 13.08 -11.58
N GLN A 136 -14.72 14.29 -11.01
CA GLN A 136 -14.53 14.47 -9.57
C GLN A 136 -15.71 13.84 -8.81
N PRO A 137 -15.48 13.27 -7.61
CA PRO A 137 -16.58 12.79 -6.79
C PRO A 137 -17.47 13.97 -6.40
N SER A 138 -18.77 13.83 -6.62
CA SER A 138 -19.79 14.73 -6.08
C SER A 138 -19.84 14.68 -4.56
#